data_AF-A0A9E5QYJ9-F1
#
_entry.id   AF-A0A9E5QYJ9-F1
#
_cell.length_a   1.000
_cell.length_b   1.000
_cell.length_c   1.000
_cell.angle_alpha   90.00
_cell.angle_beta   90.00
_cell.angle_gamma   90.00
#
_symmetry.space_group_name_H-M   'P 1'
#
loop_
_entity.id
_entity.type
_entity.pdbx_description
1 polymer ?
#
loop_
_entity_poly.entity_id
_entity_poly.type
_entity_poly.pdbx_seq_one_letter_code
_entity_poly.pdbx_strand_id
1 'polypeptide(L)' 'MTSGYAGQDLRGRSFKGQDLRSLDFSYADLRGANFRDADCRGANFS' A
#
# COMPACT_ATOMS: atom_id res chain seq x y z
N MET A 1 2.08 17.18 2.99
CA MET A 1 0.88 16.32 3.03
C MET A 1 1.36 14.92 2.71
N THR A 2 1.54 14.09 3.73
CA THR A 2 2.05 12.72 3.61
C THR A 2 0.90 11.82 3.16
N SER A 3 0.71 11.66 1.84
CA SER A 3 -0.22 10.67 1.30
C SER A 3 0.44 9.30 1.42
N GLY A 4 0.21 8.63 2.54
CA GLY A 4 0.78 7.33 2.84
C GLY A 4 -0.15 6.51 3.74
N TYR A 5 0.07 5.21 3.73
CA TYR A 5 -0.61 4.22 4.53
C TYR A 5 0.22 3.73 5.73
N ALA A 6 1.29 4.45 6.08
CA ALA A 6 2.22 4.04 7.10
C ALA A 6 1.52 3.76 8.45
N GLY A 7 1.85 2.61 9.04
CA GLY A 7 1.31 2.14 10.33
C GLY A 7 -0.17 1.76 10.33
N GLN A 8 -0.86 1.77 9.18
CA GLN A 8 -2.28 1.46 9.13
C GLN A 8 -2.55 -0.05 9.12
N ASP A 9 -3.66 -0.46 9.72
CA ASP A 9 -4.23 -1.79 9.51
C ASP A 9 -4.98 -1.80 8.16
N LEU A 10 -4.42 -2.49 7.17
CA LEU A 10 -4.97 -2.61 5.83
C LEU A 10 -5.28 -4.07 5.49
N ARG A 11 -5.51 -4.91 6.52
CA ARG A 11 -5.77 -6.33 6.32
C ARG A 11 -6.97 -6.54 5.40
N GLY A 12 -6.81 -7.41 4.42
CA GLY A 12 -7.86 -7.73 3.44
C GLY A 12 -8.22 -6.60 2.48
N ARG A 13 -7.56 -5.43 2.55
CA ARG A 13 -7.90 -4.28 1.70
C ARG A 13 -7.53 -4.54 0.25
N SER A 14 -8.41 -4.18 -0.68
CA SER A 14 -8.12 -4.23 -2.11
C SER A 14 -7.51 -2.92 -2.58
N PHE A 15 -6.30 -3.02 -3.14
CA PHE A 15 -5.61 -1.99 -3.91
C PHE A 15 -5.55 -2.31 -5.41
N LYS A 16 -6.42 -3.23 -5.86
CA LYS A 16 -6.39 -3.74 -7.24
C LYS A 16 -6.48 -2.60 -8.26
N GLY A 17 -5.52 -2.55 -9.20
CA GLY A 17 -5.50 -1.58 -10.29
C GLY A 17 -5.17 -0.14 -9.88
N GLN A 18 -4.75 0.10 -8.63
CA GLN A 18 -4.47 1.46 -8.15
C GLN A 18 -3.05 1.91 -8.50
N ASP A 19 -2.89 3.20 -8.74
CA ASP A 19 -1.59 3.86 -8.79
C ASP A 19 -1.13 4.15 -7.35
N LEU A 20 -0.17 3.37 -6.88
CA LEU A 20 0.39 3.46 -5.53
C LEU A 20 1.84 3.96 -5.56
N ARG A 21 2.26 4.58 -6.67
CA ARG A 21 3.64 5.04 -6.85
C ARG A 21 4.03 6.00 -5.74
N SER A 22 5.23 5.78 -5.20
CA SER A 22 5.81 6.63 -4.15
C SER A 22 5.00 6.73 -2.85
N LEU A 23 3.99 5.88 -2.64
CA LEU A 23 3.25 5.83 -1.38
C LEU A 23 4.05 5.10 -0.30
N ASP A 24 3.91 5.58 0.94
CA ASP A 24 4.56 4.97 2.10
C ASP A 24 3.60 4.00 2.80
N PHE A 25 3.89 2.70 2.74
CA PHE A 25 3.21 1.63 3.48
C PHE A 25 4.06 1.14 4.67
N SER A 26 5.07 1.90 5.09
CA SER A 26 5.95 1.45 6.17
C SER A 26 5.17 1.10 7.43
N TYR A 27 5.52 -0.01 8.07
CA TYR A 27 4.83 -0.53 9.26
C TYR A 27 3.33 -0.86 9.09
N ALA A 28 2.78 -0.84 7.88
CA ALA A 28 1.38 -1.18 7.65
C ALA A 28 1.12 -2.69 7.75
N ASP A 29 -0.02 -3.08 8.31
CA ASP A 29 -0.45 -4.48 8.30
C ASP A 29 -1.18 -4.78 6.98
N LEU A 30 -0.44 -5.35 6.03
CA LEU A 30 -0.94 -5.67 4.69
C LEU A 30 -1.41 -7.12 4.55
N ARG A 31 -1.60 -7.87 5.65
CA ARG A 31 -1.96 -9.29 5.55
C ARG A 31 -3.28 -9.47 4.81
N GLY A 32 -3.25 -10.23 3.71
CA GLY A 32 -4.41 -10.45 2.85
C GLY A 32 -4.80 -9.26 1.97
N ALA A 33 -4.04 -8.18 1.95
CA ALA A 33 -4.27 -7.08 1.02
C ALA A 33 -4.03 -7.53 -0.44
N ASN A 34 -4.82 -7.00 -1.36
CA ASN A 34 -4.77 -7.35 -2.77
C ASN A 34 -4.14 -6.23 -3.60
N PHE A 35 -2.92 -6.44 -4.08
CA PHE A 35 -2.18 -5.51 -4.94
C PHE A 35 -2.18 -5.91 -6.43
N ARG A 36 -3.09 -6.80 -6.84
CA ARG A 36 -3.15 -7.27 -8.23
C ARG A 36 -3.34 -6.07 -9.17
N ASP A 37 -2.56 -6.01 -10.24
CA ASP A 37 -2.62 -4.95 -11.25
C ASP A 37 -2.30 -3.53 -10.70
N ALA A 38 -1.83 -3.40 -9.44
CA ALA A 38 -1.45 -2.12 -8.87
C ALA A 38 -0.05 -1.68 -9.31
N ASP A 39 0.15 -0.37 -9.49
CA ASP A 39 1.47 0.21 -9.77
C ASP A 39 2.13 0.64 -8.46
N CYS A 40 2.98 -0.23 -7.90
CA CYS A 40 3.70 0.02 -6.65
C CYS A 40 5.12 0.56 -6.87
N ARG A 41 5.46 1.09 -8.05
CA ARG A 41 6.83 1.57 -8.33
C ARG A 41 7.23 2.68 -7.36
N GLY A 42 8.32 2.46 -6.62
CA GLY A 42 8.83 3.41 -5.64
C GLY A 42 8.01 3.51 -4.35
N ALA A 43 6.99 2.66 -4.16
CA ALA A 43 6.31 2.56 -2.88
C ALA A 43 7.24 1.98 -1.80
N ASN A 44 7.10 2.47 -0.57
CA ASN A 44 7.85 1.96 0.57
C ASN A 44 7.02 0.90 1.31
N PHE A 45 7.59 -0.29 1.58
CA PHE A 45 6.92 -1.40 2.29
C PHE A 45 7.71 -1.87 3.52
N SER A 46 8.66 -1.06 4.01
CA SER A 46 9.55 -1.40 5.13
C SER A 46 8.85 -1.53 6.47
#